data_AF-W2FPV7-F1
#
_entry.id   AF-W2FPV7-F1
#
_cell.length_a   1.000
_cell.length_b   1.000
_cell.length_c   1.000
_cell.angle_alpha   90.00
_cell.angle_beta   90.00
_cell.angle_gamma   90.00
#
_symmetry.space_group_name_H-M   'P 1'
#
loop_
_entity.id
_entity.type
_entity.pdbx_description
1 polymer ?
#
loop_
_entity_poly.entity_id
_entity_poly.type
_entity_poly.pdbx_seq_one_letter_code
_entity_poly.pdbx_strand_id
1 'polypeptide(L)'
;MRTFMLSLAVFASLGTSALAATDDISTPSKGGVEVQKKGVSIGFSGLCSGPNAKTEPPAGAVVVDASGTYDGSYKTVAEGVANLRNSTEEQTLFVFPGVYNEQVSIPKLSGPLVLQGYTCDTTSYSANEVTLTQSKAQKDIPPEIENNRNYLTSTLGIQTSKVKVYNLNVANTAGKIEEDGQAVAVYADGVDHGFYACNFTGYQDTVCAHKGRELYAKSYISGAVDFVFGQVAMAWFESCDIESIGEGWITANGNEESTVASEYVFNNARVFGDGSTYLGRPWRPFARVVWQNSELGDIVNPEGWEAWDETSSTDDVYFKEYNNSGPGAATDKRAAFSGQLDAPVAITDILGDKYASEWWVDTDFL
;
A
#
# COMPACT_ATOMS: atom_id res chain seq x y z
N MET A 1 12.69 -38.22 -13.87
CA MET A 1 13.35 -38.62 -12.61
C MET A 1 14.61 -37.80 -12.43
N ARG A 2 14.48 -36.62 -11.81
CA ARG A 2 15.56 -35.83 -11.23
C ARG A 2 14.93 -34.93 -10.17
N THR A 3 15.42 -35.08 -8.96
CA THR A 3 14.89 -34.60 -7.70
C THR A 3 15.24 -33.12 -7.51
N PHE A 4 14.24 -32.29 -7.21
CA PHE A 4 14.43 -30.92 -6.73
C PHE A 4 14.71 -30.93 -5.23
N MET A 5 15.79 -30.26 -4.82
CA MET A 5 16.12 -29.99 -3.41
C MET A 5 15.28 -28.80 -2.93
N LEU A 6 14.40 -29.06 -1.96
CA LEU A 6 13.71 -28.03 -1.18
C LEU A 6 14.61 -27.67 0.01
N SER A 7 15.03 -26.41 0.12
CA SER A 7 15.78 -25.92 1.28
C SER A 7 14.79 -25.54 2.38
N LEU A 8 14.72 -26.36 3.42
CA LEU A 8 13.91 -26.17 4.62
C LEU A 8 14.73 -25.40 5.66
N ALA A 9 14.36 -24.15 5.94
CA ALA A 9 14.96 -23.37 7.01
C ALA A 9 14.44 -23.87 8.38
N VAL A 10 15.38 -24.28 9.23
CA VAL A 10 15.15 -24.79 10.58
C VAL A 10 15.04 -23.62 11.56
N PHE A 11 13.90 -23.48 12.23
CA PHE A 11 13.77 -22.65 13.43
C PHE A 11 14.38 -23.40 14.63
N ALA A 12 15.46 -22.86 15.18
CA ALA A 12 16.03 -23.33 16.44
C ALA A 12 15.21 -22.80 17.62
N SER A 13 14.65 -23.71 18.41
CA SER A 13 14.07 -23.42 19.72
C SER A 13 15.19 -23.23 20.74
N LEU A 14 15.15 -22.11 21.48
CA LEU A 14 16.02 -21.92 22.64
C LEU A 14 15.27 -22.32 23.90
N GLY A 15 15.90 -23.28 24.61
CA GLY A 15 15.34 -24.02 25.72
C GLY A 15 15.10 -23.18 26.97
N THR A 16 13.98 -23.49 27.61
CA THR A 16 13.67 -23.22 29.01
C THR A 16 14.68 -23.92 29.91
N SER A 17 15.43 -23.16 30.71
CA SER A 17 16.25 -23.69 31.81
C SER A 17 15.43 -23.65 33.11
N ALA A 18 15.10 -24.84 33.61
CA ALA A 18 14.51 -25.05 34.93
C ALA A 18 15.63 -24.99 35.98
N LEU A 19 15.50 -24.11 36.99
CA LEU A 19 16.26 -24.19 38.23
C LEU A 19 15.43 -24.92 39.28
N ALA A 20 15.99 -26.00 39.81
CA ALA A 20 15.45 -26.75 40.93
C ALA A 20 15.56 -25.93 42.23
N ALA A 21 14.47 -25.86 42.98
CA ALA A 21 14.43 -25.36 44.34
C ALA A 21 14.50 -26.55 45.31
N THR A 22 15.43 -26.50 46.27
CA THR A 22 15.45 -27.37 47.46
C THR A 22 14.83 -26.61 48.61
N ASP A 23 13.83 -27.23 49.24
CA ASP A 23 13.19 -26.78 50.47
C ASP A 23 14.17 -26.80 51.65
N ASP A 24 14.19 -25.74 52.45
CA ASP A 24 14.48 -25.89 53.89
C ASP A 24 13.71 -24.83 54.69
N ILE A 25 13.00 -25.31 55.73
CA ILE A 25 12.06 -24.58 56.56
C ILE A 25 12.78 -24.04 57.80
N SER A 26 12.67 -22.74 58.09
CA SER A 26 12.65 -22.21 59.46
C SER A 26 11.93 -20.85 59.55
N THR A 27 11.26 -20.65 60.69
CA THR A 27 10.16 -19.70 61.01
C THR A 27 10.63 -18.28 61.46
N PRO A 28 9.70 -17.31 61.70
CA PRO A 28 9.82 -15.94 61.16
C PRO A 28 10.30 -14.87 62.17
N SER A 29 10.76 -13.72 61.63
CA SER A 29 10.80 -12.46 62.39
C SER A 29 10.26 -11.29 61.55
N LYS A 30 9.51 -10.41 62.22
CA LYS A 30 8.80 -9.24 61.69
C LYS A 30 9.77 -8.09 61.39
N GLY A 31 9.65 -7.48 60.21
CA GLY A 31 10.27 -6.20 59.90
C GLY A 31 9.77 -5.70 58.55
N GLY A 32 9.01 -4.60 58.54
CA GLY A 32 8.48 -4.01 57.32
C GLY A 32 9.58 -3.43 56.45
N VAL A 33 9.48 -3.66 55.13
CA VAL A 33 10.29 -2.99 54.13
C VAL A 33 9.37 -2.45 53.05
N GLU A 34 9.46 -1.14 52.88
CA GLU A 34 8.79 -0.31 51.89
C GLU A 34 9.23 -0.73 50.49
N VAL A 35 8.29 -1.21 49.67
CA VAL A 35 8.57 -1.58 48.26
C VAL A 35 8.60 -0.29 47.43
N GLN A 36 9.81 0.24 47.26
CA GLN A 36 10.11 1.19 46.18
C GLN A 36 9.81 0.50 44.84
N LYS A 37 8.71 0.88 44.19
CA LYS A 37 8.42 0.52 42.80
C LYS A 37 9.51 1.12 41.92
N LYS A 38 10.57 0.35 41.63
CA LYS A 38 11.43 0.62 40.47
C LYS A 38 10.55 0.43 39.23
N GLY A 39 10.16 1.55 38.62
CA GLY A 39 9.66 1.55 37.26
C GLY A 39 10.71 0.89 36.37
N VAL A 40 10.36 -0.25 35.78
CA VAL A 40 11.13 -0.82 34.68
C VAL A 40 10.75 0.02 33.46
N SER A 41 11.62 0.94 33.06
CA SER A 41 11.56 1.51 31.72
C SER A 41 11.91 0.38 30.76
N ILE A 42 10.90 -0.17 30.09
CA ILE A 42 11.14 -1.07 28.96
C ILE A 42 11.58 -0.14 27.84
N GLY A 43 12.90 -0.04 27.63
CA GLY A 43 13.45 0.74 26.55
C GLY A 43 13.01 0.14 25.21
N PHE A 44 12.48 0.98 24.33
CA PHE A 44 12.38 0.66 22.90
C PHE A 44 13.77 0.18 22.45
N SER A 45 13.84 -1.08 22.05
CA SER A 45 15.07 -1.71 21.58
C SER A 45 15.46 -1.07 20.26
N GLY A 46 16.40 -0.12 20.33
CA GLY A 46 17.04 0.53 19.17
C GLY A 46 16.40 1.86 18.80
N LEU A 47 16.85 2.96 19.42
CA LEU A 47 16.53 4.31 18.94
C LEU A 47 17.18 4.50 17.56
N CYS A 48 16.41 4.23 16.52
CA CYS A 48 16.76 4.64 15.18
C CYS A 48 16.91 6.17 15.17
N SER A 49 18.04 6.64 14.65
CA SER A 49 18.38 8.05 14.58
C SER A 49 18.94 8.35 13.20
N GLY A 50 18.66 9.54 12.69
CA GLY A 50 19.07 9.94 11.34
C GLY A 50 18.08 10.91 10.72
N PRO A 51 18.45 11.56 9.61
CA PRO A 51 17.60 12.55 8.95
C PRO A 51 16.28 11.95 8.41
N ASN A 52 16.31 10.66 8.07
CA ASN A 52 15.16 9.94 7.53
C ASN A 52 14.32 9.24 8.61
N ALA A 53 14.71 9.30 9.88
CA ALA A 53 13.91 8.71 10.95
C ALA A 53 12.65 9.57 11.21
N LYS A 54 11.51 8.91 11.43
CA LYS A 54 10.26 9.52 11.91
C LYS A 54 9.76 8.71 13.09
N THR A 55 10.43 8.92 14.22
CA THR A 55 10.22 8.13 15.45
C THR A 55 9.46 8.88 16.54
N GLU A 56 9.20 10.17 16.35
CA GLU A 56 8.47 11.02 17.30
C GLU A 56 7.36 11.78 16.55
N PRO A 57 6.17 11.91 17.16
CA PRO A 57 5.09 12.69 16.57
C PRO A 57 5.44 14.18 16.51
N PRO A 58 5.15 14.89 15.40
CA PRO A 58 5.33 16.33 15.35
C PRO A 58 4.37 17.05 16.30
N ALA A 59 4.75 18.26 16.71
CA ALA A 59 3.93 19.06 17.63
C ALA A 59 2.52 19.28 17.08
N GLY A 60 1.50 18.93 17.87
CA GLY A 60 0.10 19.07 17.50
C GLY A 60 -0.46 17.93 16.63
N ALA A 61 0.31 16.86 16.40
CA ALA A 61 -0.22 15.64 15.77
C ALA A 61 -1.29 14.98 16.65
N VAL A 62 -2.26 14.36 16.00
CA VAL A 62 -3.08 13.32 16.62
C VAL A 62 -2.24 12.05 16.65
N VAL A 63 -2.06 11.47 17.83
CA VAL A 63 -1.15 10.33 18.04
C VAL A 63 -1.94 9.06 18.26
N VAL A 64 -1.58 8.01 17.54
CA VAL A 64 -2.12 6.66 17.69
C VAL A 64 -1.01 5.75 18.20
N ASP A 65 -1.25 5.06 19.32
CA ASP A 65 -0.33 4.11 19.94
C ASP A 65 -1.13 2.97 20.56
N ALA A 66 -1.07 1.79 19.93
CA ALA A 66 -1.81 0.62 20.39
C ALA A 66 -1.40 0.16 21.80
N SER A 67 -0.17 0.46 22.23
CA SER A 67 0.31 0.15 23.58
C SER A 67 -0.29 1.06 24.65
N GLY A 68 -0.72 2.28 24.26
CA GLY A 68 -1.16 3.32 25.18
C GLY A 68 -0.04 3.86 26.08
N THR A 69 1.22 3.75 25.65
CA THR A 69 2.39 4.23 26.39
C THR A 69 2.57 5.74 26.21
N TYR A 70 2.29 6.25 25.02
CA TYR A 70 2.32 7.69 24.74
C TYR A 70 1.11 8.38 25.39
N ASP A 71 1.36 9.36 26.25
CA ASP A 71 0.28 10.05 26.98
C ASP A 71 -0.62 10.85 26.03
N GLY A 72 -1.94 10.72 26.20
CA GLY A 72 -2.93 11.35 25.33
C GLY A 72 -3.07 10.75 23.93
N SER A 73 -2.50 9.57 23.67
CA SER A 73 -2.71 8.84 22.41
C SER A 73 -4.08 8.14 22.34
N TYR A 74 -4.49 7.81 21.12
CA TYR A 74 -5.61 6.91 20.82
C TYR A 74 -5.09 5.50 20.57
N LYS A 75 -5.90 4.48 20.85
CA LYS A 75 -5.46 3.08 20.71
C LYS A 75 -5.61 2.54 19.31
N THR A 76 -6.52 3.13 18.53
CA THR A 76 -6.77 2.72 17.15
C THR A 76 -6.65 3.89 16.19
N VAL A 77 -6.36 3.58 14.92
CA VAL A 77 -6.28 4.55 13.83
C VAL A 77 -7.66 5.17 13.60
N ALA A 78 -8.73 4.39 13.68
CA ALA A 78 -10.09 4.91 13.55
C ALA A 78 -10.44 5.95 14.64
N GLU A 79 -10.04 5.70 15.90
CA GLU A 79 -10.18 6.69 16.98
C GLU A 79 -9.37 7.97 16.70
N GLY A 80 -8.13 7.82 16.23
CA GLY A 80 -7.30 8.96 15.83
C GLY A 80 -7.93 9.78 14.71
N VAL A 81 -8.43 9.12 13.66
CA VAL A 81 -9.16 9.76 12.56
C VAL A 81 -10.41 10.50 13.06
N ALA A 82 -11.17 9.91 13.98
CA ALA A 82 -12.36 10.54 14.56
C ALA A 82 -12.04 11.79 15.40
N ASN A 83 -10.79 11.95 15.83
CA ASN A 83 -10.31 13.09 16.62
C ASN A 83 -9.44 14.07 15.82
N LEU A 84 -9.37 13.91 14.49
CA LEU A 84 -8.84 14.94 13.62
C LEU A 84 -9.65 16.22 13.74
N ARG A 85 -8.97 17.36 13.60
CA ARG A 85 -9.56 18.68 13.78
C ARG A 85 -10.41 19.02 12.57
N ASN A 86 -11.59 19.58 12.81
CA ASN A 86 -12.35 20.25 11.77
C ASN A 86 -11.74 21.65 11.48
N SER A 87 -10.66 21.67 10.71
CA SER A 87 -9.89 22.87 10.38
C SER A 87 -9.40 22.82 8.93
N THR A 88 -9.11 23.99 8.35
CA THR A 88 -8.45 24.13 7.04
C THR A 88 -6.93 24.02 7.11
N GLU A 89 -6.36 24.10 8.32
CA GLU A 89 -4.93 23.93 8.56
C GLU A 89 -4.49 22.48 8.33
N GLU A 90 -3.24 22.31 7.93
CA GLU A 90 -2.60 20.99 7.89
C GLU A 90 -2.66 20.30 9.26
N GLN A 91 -2.85 18.99 9.24
CA GLN A 91 -2.80 18.16 10.43
C GLN A 91 -2.13 16.82 10.15
N THR A 92 -1.52 16.26 11.19
CA THR A 92 -0.83 14.98 11.12
C THR A 92 -1.53 13.96 12.00
N LEU A 93 -1.81 12.78 11.45
CA LEU A 93 -2.07 11.56 12.21
C LEU A 93 -0.75 10.77 12.26
N PHE A 94 -0.12 10.70 13.42
CA PHE A 94 1.10 9.93 13.62
C PHE A 94 0.76 8.60 14.28
N VAL A 95 1.24 7.50 13.71
CA VAL A 95 0.93 6.14 14.16
C VAL A 95 2.21 5.46 14.64
N PHE A 96 2.26 5.06 15.90
CA PHE A 96 3.37 4.30 16.48
C PHE A 96 3.39 2.84 15.98
N PRO A 97 4.52 2.11 16.14
CA PRO A 97 4.66 0.73 15.71
C PRO A 97 3.55 -0.17 16.22
N GLY A 98 3.05 -1.04 15.34
CA GLY A 98 2.00 -1.99 15.71
C GLY A 98 1.22 -2.55 14.52
N VAL A 99 0.42 -3.56 14.82
CA VAL A 99 -0.55 -4.14 13.88
C VAL A 99 -1.96 -3.76 14.33
N TYR A 100 -2.60 -2.92 13.51
CA TYR A 100 -3.93 -2.37 13.73
C TYR A 100 -4.93 -3.19 12.90
N ASN A 101 -5.73 -4.02 13.57
CA ASN A 101 -6.71 -4.91 12.93
C ASN A 101 -8.07 -4.21 12.82
N GLU A 102 -8.21 -3.32 11.84
CA GLU A 102 -9.42 -2.50 11.67
C GLU A 102 -9.60 -2.03 10.22
N GLN A 103 -10.82 -1.64 9.88
CA GLN A 103 -11.15 -0.90 8.67
C GLN A 103 -11.21 0.60 9.02
N VAL A 104 -10.45 1.42 8.28
CA VAL A 104 -10.37 2.86 8.50
C VAL A 104 -10.94 3.60 7.31
N SER A 105 -11.93 4.46 7.59
CA SER A 105 -12.54 5.36 6.62
C SER A 105 -12.19 6.79 7.01
N ILE A 106 -11.37 7.47 6.21
CA ILE A 106 -11.03 8.88 6.39
C ILE A 106 -12.07 9.71 5.62
N PRO A 107 -12.99 10.39 6.32
CA PRO A 107 -14.02 11.19 5.67
C PRO A 107 -13.40 12.43 5.03
N LYS A 108 -14.19 13.17 4.24
CA LYS A 108 -13.77 14.47 3.71
C LYS A 108 -13.42 15.44 4.84
N LEU A 109 -12.19 15.97 4.80
CA LEU A 109 -11.71 17.00 5.71
C LEU A 109 -11.61 18.34 4.99
N SER A 110 -11.61 19.42 5.76
CA SER A 110 -11.51 20.80 5.23
C SER A 110 -10.07 21.20 4.88
N GLY A 111 -9.07 20.55 5.50
CA GLY A 111 -7.65 20.87 5.37
C GLY A 111 -6.80 19.64 5.00
N PRO A 112 -5.52 19.85 4.65
CA PRO A 112 -4.60 18.77 4.28
C PRO A 112 -4.32 17.80 5.44
N LEU A 113 -4.07 16.53 5.10
CA LEU A 113 -3.78 15.47 6.06
C LEU A 113 -2.47 14.77 5.74
N VAL A 114 -1.60 14.65 6.74
CA VAL A 114 -0.45 13.76 6.71
C VAL A 114 -0.76 12.53 7.58
N LEU A 115 -0.76 11.34 6.99
CA LEU A 115 -0.71 10.06 7.72
C LEU A 115 0.75 9.61 7.76
N GLN A 116 1.37 9.60 8.93
CA GLN A 116 2.76 9.21 9.12
C GLN A 116 2.84 7.96 10.00
N GLY A 117 3.31 6.85 9.42
CA GLY A 117 3.75 5.70 10.19
C GLY A 117 5.11 5.94 10.84
N TYR A 118 5.31 5.43 12.05
CA TYR A 118 6.62 5.35 12.65
C TYR A 118 7.57 4.56 11.73
N THR A 119 8.78 5.09 11.53
CA THR A 119 9.83 4.40 10.80
C THR A 119 11.22 4.87 11.20
N CYS A 120 12.17 3.95 11.10
CA CYS A 120 13.60 4.23 11.20
C CYS A 120 14.17 4.87 9.91
N ASP A 121 13.50 4.72 8.78
CA ASP A 121 13.90 5.26 7.48
C ASP A 121 12.67 5.54 6.61
N THR A 122 12.35 6.82 6.42
CA THR A 122 11.23 7.27 5.60
C THR A 122 11.36 6.90 4.14
N THR A 123 12.58 6.64 3.65
CA THR A 123 12.82 6.41 2.22
C THR A 123 12.62 4.97 1.77
N SER A 124 12.28 4.06 2.71
CA SER A 124 12.21 2.63 2.45
C SER A 124 10.95 2.01 3.05
N TYR A 125 10.11 1.40 2.22
CA TYR A 125 8.91 0.69 2.67
C TYR A 125 9.26 -0.54 3.54
N SER A 126 10.48 -1.08 3.43
CA SER A 126 10.92 -2.23 4.22
C SER A 126 11.22 -1.88 5.69
N ALA A 127 11.35 -0.59 6.00
CA ALA A 127 11.55 -0.08 7.37
C ALA A 127 10.23 0.26 8.07
N ASN A 128 9.08 0.05 7.42
CA ASN A 128 7.77 0.34 8.00
C ASN A 128 7.47 -0.57 9.19
N GLU A 129 7.10 0.02 10.32
CA GLU A 129 6.75 -0.70 11.55
C GLU A 129 5.25 -0.63 11.90
N VAL A 130 4.47 0.00 11.04
CA VAL A 130 3.02 0.18 11.22
C VAL A 130 2.28 -0.59 10.14
N THR A 131 1.41 -1.50 10.55
CA THR A 131 0.53 -2.27 9.66
C THR A 131 -0.92 -2.03 10.02
N LEU A 132 -1.69 -1.48 9.09
CA LEU A 132 -3.14 -1.47 9.12
C LEU A 132 -3.66 -2.65 8.28
N THR A 133 -4.48 -3.51 8.89
CA THR A 133 -4.90 -4.76 8.23
C THR A 133 -6.34 -5.13 8.57
N GLN A 134 -7.00 -5.79 7.62
CA GLN A 134 -8.25 -6.51 7.86
C GLN A 134 -8.42 -7.62 6.81
N SER A 135 -9.53 -8.37 6.88
CA SER A 135 -9.84 -9.46 5.96
C SER A 135 -11.32 -9.42 5.59
N LYS A 136 -11.65 -8.74 4.49
CA LYS A 136 -13.02 -8.54 4.01
C LYS A 136 -13.01 -8.41 2.50
N ALA A 137 -13.80 -9.26 1.84
CA ALA A 137 -13.98 -9.27 0.40
C ALA A 137 -15.43 -8.95 0.02
N GLN A 138 -15.70 -8.76 -1.27
CA GLN A 138 -17.04 -8.42 -1.74
C GLN A 138 -18.08 -9.50 -1.42
N LYS A 139 -17.70 -10.77 -1.29
CA LYS A 139 -18.58 -11.85 -0.82
C LYS A 139 -19.15 -11.61 0.59
N ASP A 140 -18.49 -10.77 1.38
CA ASP A 140 -18.90 -10.42 2.75
C ASP A 140 -19.83 -9.19 2.77
N ILE A 141 -20.07 -8.57 1.61
CA ILE A 141 -21.01 -7.46 1.44
C ILE A 141 -22.38 -8.03 1.07
N PRO A 142 -23.46 -7.64 1.77
CA PRO A 142 -24.81 -8.07 1.43
C PRO A 142 -25.14 -7.82 -0.05
N PRO A 143 -25.76 -8.79 -0.76
CA PRO A 143 -25.99 -8.70 -2.20
C PRO A 143 -26.86 -7.51 -2.61
N GLU A 144 -27.73 -7.01 -1.73
CA GLU A 144 -28.55 -5.82 -1.96
C GLU A 144 -27.76 -4.50 -1.99
N ILE A 145 -26.51 -4.51 -1.53
CA ILE A 145 -25.60 -3.36 -1.63
C ILE A 145 -24.82 -3.48 -2.93
N GLU A 146 -25.30 -2.79 -3.97
CA GLU A 146 -24.68 -2.82 -5.30
C GLU A 146 -23.61 -1.74 -5.48
N ASN A 147 -23.75 -0.60 -4.78
CA ASN A 147 -22.87 0.55 -4.93
C ASN A 147 -21.73 0.55 -3.90
N ASN A 148 -20.58 1.11 -4.29
CA ASN A 148 -19.42 1.32 -3.42
C ASN A 148 -18.87 0.06 -2.74
N ARG A 149 -19.11 -1.13 -3.29
CA ARG A 149 -18.65 -2.40 -2.70
C ARG A 149 -17.14 -2.43 -2.47
N ASN A 150 -16.35 -1.94 -3.43
CA ASN A 150 -14.89 -1.81 -3.30
C ASN A 150 -14.45 -0.88 -2.16
N TYR A 151 -15.18 0.22 -1.93
CA TYR A 151 -14.93 1.07 -0.76
C TYR A 151 -15.25 0.32 0.54
N LEU A 152 -16.35 -0.42 0.58
CA LEU A 152 -16.79 -1.18 1.77
C LEU A 152 -15.88 -2.36 2.13
N THR A 153 -15.05 -2.83 1.21
CA THR A 153 -14.01 -3.84 1.45
C THR A 153 -12.62 -3.24 1.66
N SER A 154 -12.44 -1.92 1.53
CA SER A 154 -11.15 -1.26 1.69
C SER A 154 -10.65 -1.32 3.14
N THR A 155 -9.37 -1.63 3.34
CA THR A 155 -8.73 -1.54 4.66
C THR A 155 -8.53 -0.08 5.06
N LEU A 156 -8.06 0.74 4.11
CA LEU A 156 -7.95 2.19 4.22
C LEU A 156 -8.71 2.87 3.08
N GLY A 157 -9.86 3.46 3.40
CA GLY A 157 -10.62 4.30 2.46
C GLY A 157 -10.34 5.78 2.73
N ILE A 158 -9.91 6.52 1.70
CA ILE A 158 -9.52 7.94 1.82
C ILE A 158 -10.41 8.80 0.93
N GLN A 159 -11.37 9.51 1.52
CA GLN A 159 -12.28 10.39 0.78
C GLN A 159 -11.85 11.86 0.80
N THR A 160 -10.97 12.24 1.73
CA THR A 160 -10.45 13.62 1.79
C THR A 160 -9.44 13.87 0.68
N SER A 161 -9.35 15.11 0.21
CA SER A 161 -8.34 15.55 -0.77
C SER A 161 -7.10 16.09 -0.05
N LYS A 162 -5.98 16.23 -0.77
CA LYS A 162 -4.69 16.73 -0.25
C LYS A 162 -4.19 15.87 0.91
N VAL A 163 -3.77 14.66 0.57
CA VAL A 163 -3.27 13.68 1.55
C VAL A 163 -1.85 13.30 1.21
N LYS A 164 -1.01 13.19 2.24
CA LYS A 164 0.26 12.49 2.15
C LYS A 164 0.23 11.30 3.10
N VAL A 165 0.57 10.12 2.61
CA VAL A 165 0.68 8.91 3.41
C VAL A 165 2.13 8.44 3.34
N TYR A 166 2.76 8.28 4.50
CA TYR A 166 4.16 7.88 4.61
C TYR A 166 4.29 6.61 5.45
N ASN A 167 5.07 5.66 4.95
CA ASN A 167 5.60 4.55 5.75
C ASN A 167 4.55 3.70 6.49
N LEU A 168 3.43 3.45 5.83
CA LEU A 168 2.39 2.54 6.30
C LEU A 168 2.35 1.27 5.46
N ASN A 169 2.21 0.13 6.13
CA ASN A 169 1.76 -1.09 5.49
C ASN A 169 0.22 -1.11 5.58
N VAL A 170 -0.46 -1.31 4.46
CA VAL A 170 -1.92 -1.44 4.38
C VAL A 170 -2.23 -2.75 3.67
N ALA A 171 -2.91 -3.65 4.38
CA ALA A 171 -3.12 -5.02 3.91
C ALA A 171 -4.59 -5.44 3.95
N ASN A 172 -5.07 -6.08 2.90
CA ASN A 172 -6.30 -6.87 2.95
C ASN A 172 -5.95 -8.36 2.79
N THR A 173 -6.17 -9.14 3.84
CA THR A 173 -5.71 -10.53 3.92
C THR A 173 -6.79 -11.55 3.51
N ALA A 174 -7.83 -11.14 2.79
CA ALA A 174 -8.90 -12.04 2.34
C ALA A 174 -8.39 -13.16 1.41
N GLY A 175 -7.30 -12.90 0.67
CA GLY A 175 -6.64 -13.88 -0.19
C GLY A 175 -7.42 -14.20 -1.47
N LYS A 176 -7.09 -15.34 -2.10
CA LYS A 176 -7.78 -15.82 -3.30
C LYS A 176 -9.17 -16.33 -2.95
N ILE A 177 -10.18 -15.77 -3.60
CA ILE A 177 -11.59 -16.16 -3.49
C ILE A 177 -12.16 -16.21 -4.92
N GLU A 178 -12.84 -17.30 -5.26
CA GLU A 178 -13.29 -17.56 -6.65
C GLU A 178 -14.48 -16.68 -7.08
N GLU A 179 -15.42 -16.39 -6.17
CA GLU A 179 -16.61 -15.57 -6.43
C GLU A 179 -16.65 -14.37 -5.48
N ASP A 180 -16.89 -13.17 -6.02
CA ASP A 180 -16.88 -11.89 -5.28
C ASP A 180 -15.63 -11.71 -4.39
N GLY A 181 -14.46 -12.06 -4.94
CA GLY A 181 -13.18 -12.09 -4.23
C GLY A 181 -12.47 -10.75 -4.06
N GLN A 182 -12.98 -9.67 -4.64
CA GLN A 182 -12.35 -8.34 -4.60
C GLN A 182 -12.21 -7.85 -3.15
N ALA A 183 -10.99 -7.49 -2.76
CA ALA A 183 -10.62 -7.21 -1.38
C ALA A 183 -9.58 -6.09 -1.32
N VAL A 184 -10.05 -4.86 -1.14
CA VAL A 184 -9.22 -3.67 -1.32
C VAL A 184 -8.34 -3.40 -0.11
N ALA A 185 -7.05 -3.13 -0.32
CA ALA A 185 -6.16 -2.62 0.72
C ALA A 185 -6.34 -1.11 0.88
N VAL A 186 -6.15 -0.34 -0.19
CA VAL A 186 -6.32 1.13 -0.17
C VAL A 186 -7.29 1.59 -1.26
N TYR A 187 -8.18 2.52 -0.91
CA TYR A 187 -9.11 3.16 -1.84
C TYR A 187 -8.93 4.69 -1.80
N ALA A 188 -8.41 5.26 -2.88
CA ALA A 188 -8.13 6.69 -3.02
C ALA A 188 -9.27 7.41 -3.76
N ASP A 189 -10.16 8.09 -3.02
CA ASP A 189 -11.39 8.76 -3.54
C ASP A 189 -11.34 10.29 -3.37
N GLY A 190 -10.20 10.90 -3.66
CA GLY A 190 -9.97 12.31 -3.42
C GLY A 190 -8.90 12.87 -4.33
N VAL A 191 -8.90 14.18 -4.52
CA VAL A 191 -7.90 14.80 -5.41
C VAL A 191 -6.60 15.03 -4.63
N ASP A 192 -5.46 14.81 -5.28
CA ASP A 192 -4.13 15.12 -4.77
C ASP A 192 -3.71 14.23 -3.59
N HIS A 193 -3.42 12.96 -3.89
CA HIS A 193 -2.91 11.98 -2.92
C HIS A 193 -1.47 11.58 -3.24
N GLY A 194 -0.59 11.68 -2.25
CA GLY A 194 0.78 11.16 -2.31
C GLY A 194 0.98 10.00 -1.34
N PHE A 195 1.53 8.89 -1.80
CA PHE A 195 1.87 7.70 -1.03
C PHE A 195 3.37 7.43 -1.16
N TYR A 196 4.09 7.45 -0.04
CA TYR A 196 5.55 7.51 -0.01
C TYR A 196 6.10 6.40 0.86
N ALA A 197 6.88 5.50 0.26
CA ALA A 197 7.42 4.32 0.93
C ALA A 197 6.34 3.52 1.69
N CYS A 198 5.15 3.41 1.08
CA CYS A 198 4.07 2.58 1.59
C CYS A 198 4.23 1.14 1.10
N ASN A 199 3.55 0.22 1.77
CA ASN A 199 3.45 -1.18 1.37
C ASN A 199 1.97 -1.56 1.28
N PHE A 200 1.49 -1.89 0.09
CA PHE A 200 0.10 -2.26 -0.16
C PHE A 200 0.02 -3.74 -0.56
N THR A 201 -0.65 -4.56 0.23
CA THR A 201 -0.72 -6.02 -0.02
C THR A 201 -2.14 -6.53 -0.07
N GLY A 202 -2.43 -7.38 -1.05
CA GLY A 202 -3.73 -8.01 -1.24
C GLY A 202 -3.64 -9.18 -2.22
N TYR A 203 -4.78 -9.56 -2.82
CA TYR A 203 -4.82 -10.59 -3.87
C TYR A 203 -5.56 -10.08 -5.11
N GLN A 204 -6.86 -9.83 -4.97
CA GLN A 204 -7.67 -9.21 -6.03
C GLN A 204 -8.03 -7.78 -5.59
N ASP A 205 -7.82 -6.80 -6.47
CA ASP A 205 -8.17 -5.39 -6.28
C ASP A 205 -7.40 -4.69 -5.13
N THR A 206 -6.09 -4.93 -4.95
CA THR A 206 -5.30 -4.39 -3.82
C THR A 206 -5.35 -2.85 -3.71
N VAL A 207 -5.00 -2.12 -4.78
CA VAL A 207 -4.93 -0.66 -4.82
C VAL A 207 -6.01 -0.12 -5.75
N CYS A 208 -7.01 0.56 -5.19
CA CYS A 208 -7.98 1.31 -5.98
C CYS A 208 -7.52 2.77 -6.11
N ALA A 209 -6.75 3.04 -7.17
CA ALA A 209 -6.40 4.39 -7.65
C ALA A 209 -7.62 4.99 -8.36
N HIS A 210 -8.62 5.39 -7.58
CA HIS A 210 -9.98 5.58 -8.10
C HIS A 210 -10.15 6.94 -8.77
N LYS A 211 -9.70 8.02 -8.14
CA LYS A 211 -10.07 9.38 -8.55
C LYS A 211 -9.06 10.44 -8.16
N GLY A 212 -8.74 11.30 -9.13
CA GLY A 212 -7.91 12.49 -8.92
C GLY A 212 -6.47 12.29 -9.34
N ARG A 213 -5.59 13.25 -9.02
CA ARG A 213 -4.14 13.09 -9.20
C ARG A 213 -3.58 12.29 -8.04
N GLU A 214 -2.83 11.25 -8.35
CA GLU A 214 -2.26 10.34 -7.37
C GLU A 214 -0.79 10.08 -7.68
N LEU A 215 0.06 10.08 -6.65
CA LEU A 215 1.48 9.76 -6.74
C LEU A 215 1.80 8.64 -5.76
N TYR A 216 2.30 7.52 -6.27
CA TYR A 216 2.84 6.43 -5.47
C TYR A 216 4.34 6.38 -5.71
N ALA A 217 5.16 6.64 -4.71
CA ALA A 217 6.61 6.75 -4.88
C ALA A 217 7.37 5.85 -3.91
N LYS A 218 8.38 5.13 -4.43
CA LYS A 218 9.22 4.19 -3.68
C LYS A 218 8.41 3.22 -2.82
N SER A 219 7.24 2.83 -3.32
CA SER A 219 6.28 2.00 -2.59
C SER A 219 6.31 0.57 -3.11
N TYR A 220 5.88 -0.36 -2.28
CA TYR A 220 5.68 -1.76 -2.65
C TYR A 220 4.19 -2.04 -2.83
N ILE A 221 3.82 -2.75 -3.90
CA ILE A 221 2.45 -3.12 -4.22
C ILE A 221 2.42 -4.60 -4.61
N SER A 222 1.56 -5.40 -3.96
CA SER A 222 1.39 -6.82 -4.30
C SER A 222 -0.06 -7.27 -4.48
N GLY A 223 -0.23 -8.23 -5.39
CA GLY A 223 -1.49 -8.87 -5.70
C GLY A 223 -1.37 -9.80 -6.90
N ALA A 224 -2.50 -10.30 -7.40
CA ALA A 224 -2.56 -11.23 -8.51
C ALA A 224 -3.54 -10.77 -9.60
N VAL A 225 -4.76 -10.37 -9.23
CA VAL A 225 -5.83 -10.04 -10.17
C VAL A 225 -6.22 -8.58 -10.04
N ASP A 226 -6.06 -7.81 -11.11
CA ASP A 226 -6.47 -6.40 -11.22
C ASP A 226 -5.97 -5.54 -10.03
N PHE A 227 -4.79 -5.85 -9.51
CA PHE A 227 -4.42 -5.40 -8.17
C PHE A 227 -4.01 -3.93 -8.10
N VAL A 228 -3.90 -3.25 -9.25
CA VAL A 228 -3.95 -1.79 -9.38
C VAL A 228 -5.07 -1.41 -10.35
N PHE A 229 -6.14 -0.82 -9.83
CA PHE A 229 -7.35 -0.55 -10.62
C PHE A 229 -8.03 0.75 -10.19
N GLY A 230 -9.07 1.14 -10.93
CA GLY A 230 -9.83 2.36 -10.68
C GLY A 230 -10.36 2.93 -11.98
N GLN A 231 -11.04 4.08 -11.95
CA GLN A 231 -11.78 4.57 -13.13
C GLN A 231 -11.31 5.92 -13.63
N VAL A 232 -11.08 6.87 -12.73
CA VAL A 232 -10.97 8.29 -13.10
C VAL A 232 -9.74 8.99 -12.48
N ALA A 233 -8.72 8.23 -12.08
CA ALA A 233 -7.47 8.79 -11.57
C ALA A 233 -6.43 9.03 -12.68
N MET A 234 -5.65 10.08 -12.49
CA MET A 234 -4.36 10.29 -13.15
C MET A 234 -3.28 9.89 -12.15
N ALA A 235 -2.75 8.67 -12.28
CA ALA A 235 -1.88 8.08 -11.27
C ALA A 235 -0.46 7.87 -11.81
N TRP A 236 0.52 8.40 -11.08
CA TRP A 236 1.95 8.21 -11.36
C TRP A 236 2.55 7.28 -10.31
N PHE A 237 3.19 6.20 -10.76
CA PHE A 237 3.90 5.24 -9.91
C PHE A 237 5.39 5.38 -10.18
N GLU A 238 6.13 5.98 -9.24
CA GLU A 238 7.56 6.27 -9.36
C GLU A 238 8.40 5.30 -8.53
N SER A 239 9.31 4.57 -9.17
CA SER A 239 10.26 3.70 -8.48
C SER A 239 9.59 2.69 -7.53
N CYS A 240 8.41 2.18 -7.93
CA CYS A 240 7.65 1.21 -7.16
C CYS A 240 8.11 -0.23 -7.44
N ASP A 241 8.09 -1.04 -6.38
CA ASP A 241 8.25 -2.49 -6.47
C ASP A 241 6.87 -3.15 -6.60
N ILE A 242 6.66 -3.86 -7.71
CA ILE A 242 5.39 -4.47 -8.09
C ILE A 242 5.54 -5.99 -8.07
N GLU A 243 4.96 -6.63 -7.06
CA GLU A 243 5.07 -8.08 -6.88
C GLU A 243 3.76 -8.79 -7.26
N SER A 244 3.81 -9.57 -8.35
CA SER A 244 2.74 -10.49 -8.68
C SER A 244 2.86 -11.77 -7.85
N ILE A 245 1.83 -12.11 -7.08
CA ILE A 245 1.85 -13.29 -6.20
C ILE A 245 1.07 -14.48 -6.78
N GLY A 246 0.70 -14.42 -8.05
CA GLY A 246 -0.10 -15.43 -8.74
C GLY A 246 -0.50 -15.00 -10.15
N GLU A 247 -1.15 -15.90 -10.88
CA GLU A 247 -1.62 -15.61 -12.23
C GLU A 247 -2.68 -14.48 -12.24
N GLY A 248 -2.57 -13.58 -13.21
CA GLY A 248 -3.54 -12.52 -13.42
C GLY A 248 -2.97 -11.27 -14.10
N TRP A 249 -3.42 -10.09 -13.66
CA TRP A 249 -3.16 -8.80 -14.30
C TRP A 249 -2.76 -7.77 -13.26
N ILE A 250 -1.70 -7.03 -13.55
CA ILE A 250 -1.25 -5.95 -12.66
C ILE A 250 -2.27 -4.81 -12.68
N THR A 251 -2.65 -4.34 -13.87
CA THR A 251 -3.50 -3.15 -14.01
C THR A 251 -4.87 -3.45 -14.61
N ALA A 252 -5.88 -2.75 -14.10
CA ALA A 252 -7.23 -2.70 -14.66
C ALA A 252 -7.77 -1.27 -14.64
N ASN A 253 -7.32 -0.43 -15.59
CA ASN A 253 -7.84 0.92 -15.75
C ASN A 253 -9.27 0.85 -16.32
N GLY A 254 -10.20 1.51 -15.64
CA GLY A 254 -11.64 1.47 -15.88
C GLY A 254 -12.20 2.75 -16.47
N ASN A 255 -11.44 3.43 -17.33
CA ASN A 255 -11.92 4.61 -18.02
C ASN A 255 -13.05 4.28 -19.01
N GLU A 256 -14.26 4.76 -18.70
CA GLU A 256 -15.48 4.52 -19.48
C GLU A 256 -15.61 5.46 -20.70
N GLU A 257 -15.03 6.65 -20.64
CA GLU A 257 -15.31 7.71 -21.62
C GLU A 257 -14.03 8.44 -22.06
N SER A 258 -13.88 8.68 -23.36
CA SER A 258 -12.74 9.45 -23.93
C SER A 258 -12.54 10.86 -23.35
N THR A 259 -13.57 11.43 -22.72
CA THR A 259 -13.54 12.77 -22.11
C THR A 259 -12.90 12.78 -20.72
N VAL A 260 -12.72 11.61 -20.10
CA VAL A 260 -12.09 11.47 -18.80
C VAL A 260 -10.59 11.24 -18.99
N ALA A 261 -9.77 12.07 -18.34
CA ALA A 261 -8.31 12.06 -18.48
C ALA A 261 -7.60 10.91 -17.73
N SER A 262 -8.31 9.84 -17.37
CA SER A 262 -7.78 8.73 -16.55
C SER A 262 -6.61 8.04 -17.24
N GLU A 263 -5.46 7.95 -16.56
CA GLU A 263 -4.25 7.33 -17.08
C GLU A 263 -3.31 6.90 -15.94
N TYR A 264 -2.78 5.68 -16.04
CA TYR A 264 -1.78 5.17 -15.10
C TYR A 264 -0.42 5.11 -15.77
N VAL A 265 0.60 5.71 -15.16
CA VAL A 265 1.98 5.66 -15.65
C VAL A 265 2.87 5.05 -14.59
N PHE A 266 3.48 3.91 -14.92
CA PHE A 266 4.49 3.25 -14.12
C PHE A 266 5.86 3.63 -14.66
N ASN A 267 6.63 4.38 -13.89
CA ASN A 267 7.93 4.90 -14.25
C ASN A 267 9.01 4.40 -13.29
N ASN A 268 10.13 3.92 -13.83
CA ASN A 268 11.23 3.34 -13.06
C ASN A 268 10.79 2.21 -12.10
N ALA A 269 9.68 1.53 -12.39
CA ALA A 269 9.16 0.46 -11.56
C ALA A 269 9.93 -0.85 -11.79
N ARG A 270 9.82 -1.78 -10.84
CA ARG A 270 10.33 -3.15 -10.99
C ARG A 270 9.22 -4.16 -10.79
N VAL A 271 8.95 -4.97 -11.81
CA VAL A 271 7.96 -6.05 -11.79
C VAL A 271 8.64 -7.38 -11.56
N PHE A 272 8.21 -8.11 -10.55
CA PHE A 272 8.73 -9.44 -10.20
C PHE A 272 7.66 -10.27 -9.48
N GLY A 273 7.98 -11.50 -9.11
CA GLY A 273 7.13 -12.34 -8.27
C GLY A 273 7.01 -13.76 -8.79
N ASP A 274 5.85 -14.36 -8.59
CA ASP A 274 5.53 -15.75 -8.92
C ASP A 274 4.39 -15.83 -9.94
N GLY A 275 4.43 -16.87 -10.80
CA GLY A 275 3.38 -17.14 -11.79
C GLY A 275 3.57 -16.40 -13.11
N SER A 276 2.52 -16.35 -13.92
CA SER A 276 2.47 -15.62 -15.20
C SER A 276 1.48 -14.46 -15.07
N THR A 277 1.94 -13.24 -15.29
CA THR A 277 1.13 -12.02 -15.17
C THR A 277 1.11 -11.22 -16.48
N TYR A 278 0.07 -10.41 -16.66
CA TYR A 278 0.01 -9.39 -17.70
C TYR A 278 0.20 -7.99 -17.07
N LEU A 279 0.80 -7.08 -17.82
CA LEU A 279 0.90 -5.66 -17.48
C LEU A 279 -0.46 -5.03 -17.21
N GLY A 280 -1.51 -5.53 -17.88
CA GLY A 280 -2.89 -5.17 -17.58
C GLY A 280 -3.93 -5.71 -18.55
N ARG A 281 -5.18 -5.37 -18.25
CA ARG A 281 -6.35 -5.56 -19.12
C ARG A 281 -7.31 -4.36 -19.01
N PRO A 282 -8.09 -4.04 -20.06
CA PRO A 282 -8.94 -2.86 -20.05
C PRO A 282 -10.25 -3.13 -19.31
N TRP A 283 -10.42 -2.69 -18.06
CA TRP A 283 -11.71 -2.84 -17.37
C TRP A 283 -12.84 -2.12 -18.13
N ARG A 284 -12.50 -1.04 -18.83
CA ARG A 284 -13.42 -0.27 -19.69
C ARG A 284 -12.79 0.16 -21.03
N PRO A 285 -13.60 0.53 -22.05
CA PRO A 285 -13.13 0.69 -23.42
C PRO A 285 -12.06 1.76 -23.67
N PHE A 286 -11.94 2.77 -22.80
CA PHE A 286 -10.95 3.85 -22.95
C PHE A 286 -9.78 3.70 -21.98
N ALA A 287 -9.50 2.47 -21.50
CA ALA A 287 -8.44 2.21 -20.54
C ALA A 287 -7.08 2.74 -21.01
N ARG A 288 -6.35 3.44 -20.12
CA ARG A 288 -5.03 4.01 -20.44
C ARG A 288 -3.99 3.61 -19.40
N VAL A 289 -2.93 2.94 -19.84
CA VAL A 289 -1.82 2.50 -18.99
C VAL A 289 -0.51 2.58 -19.77
N VAL A 290 0.53 3.12 -19.13
CA VAL A 290 1.88 3.20 -19.66
C VAL A 290 2.86 2.56 -18.69
N TRP A 291 3.73 1.69 -19.21
CA TRP A 291 4.91 1.19 -18.50
C TRP A 291 6.16 1.76 -19.15
N GLN A 292 6.95 2.54 -18.41
CA GLN A 292 8.12 3.19 -18.95
C GLN A 292 9.34 3.13 -18.03
N ASN A 293 10.54 3.05 -18.62
CA ASN A 293 11.81 2.99 -17.92
C ASN A 293 11.86 1.91 -16.83
N SER A 294 11.03 0.86 -16.96
CA SER A 294 10.79 -0.10 -15.89
C SER A 294 11.50 -1.43 -16.17
N GLU A 295 11.87 -2.14 -15.10
CA GLU A 295 12.41 -3.49 -15.19
C GLU A 295 11.25 -4.50 -15.11
N LEU A 296 11.01 -5.22 -16.20
CA LEU A 296 9.96 -6.22 -16.31
C LEU A 296 10.57 -7.62 -16.15
N GLY A 297 10.21 -8.32 -15.07
CA GLY A 297 10.63 -9.69 -14.78
C GLY A 297 10.07 -10.72 -15.77
N ASP A 298 10.61 -11.94 -15.72
CA ASP A 298 10.27 -13.03 -16.65
C ASP A 298 8.86 -13.60 -16.45
N ILE A 299 8.21 -13.21 -15.35
CA ILE A 299 6.80 -13.46 -15.08
C ILE A 299 5.84 -12.72 -16.01
N VAL A 300 6.29 -11.67 -16.71
CA VAL A 300 5.44 -10.92 -17.64
C VAL A 300 5.23 -11.76 -18.90
N ASN A 301 3.98 -12.10 -19.17
CA ASN A 301 3.57 -12.86 -20.34
C ASN A 301 4.05 -12.14 -21.62
N PRO A 302 4.58 -12.84 -22.64
CA PRO A 302 5.02 -12.22 -23.89
C PRO A 302 3.96 -11.36 -24.60
N GLU A 303 2.67 -11.69 -24.48
CA GLU A 303 1.58 -10.85 -25.00
C GLU A 303 1.46 -9.51 -24.27
N GLY A 304 1.96 -9.43 -23.03
CA GLY A 304 2.04 -8.24 -22.18
C GLY A 304 0.69 -7.73 -21.68
N TRP A 305 -0.33 -7.75 -22.52
CA TRP A 305 -1.67 -7.22 -22.25
C TRP A 305 -2.71 -8.23 -22.69
N GLU A 306 -3.83 -8.29 -21.98
CA GLU A 306 -4.94 -9.17 -22.33
C GLU A 306 -6.23 -8.36 -22.54
N ALA A 307 -7.06 -8.81 -23.48
CA ALA A 307 -8.40 -8.26 -23.62
C ALA A 307 -9.23 -8.59 -22.36
N TRP A 308 -10.23 -7.78 -22.05
CA TRP A 308 -11.10 -8.02 -20.89
C TRP A 308 -11.92 -9.31 -21.04
N ASP A 309 -12.50 -9.50 -22.21
CA ASP A 309 -13.19 -10.70 -22.67
C ASP A 309 -13.22 -10.74 -24.21
N GLU A 310 -13.84 -11.77 -24.79
CA GLU A 310 -13.94 -11.96 -26.24
C GLU A 310 -14.81 -10.90 -26.96
N THR A 311 -15.59 -10.12 -26.22
CA THR A 311 -16.62 -9.21 -26.76
C THR A 311 -16.29 -7.73 -26.56
N SER A 312 -15.38 -7.43 -25.65
CA SER A 312 -14.97 -6.07 -25.30
C SER A 312 -14.11 -5.46 -26.41
N SER A 313 -14.46 -4.25 -26.85
CA SER A 313 -13.63 -3.54 -27.84
C SER A 313 -12.31 -3.12 -27.23
N THR A 314 -11.26 -3.18 -28.05
CA THR A 314 -9.91 -2.68 -27.73
C THR A 314 -9.48 -1.51 -28.62
N ASP A 315 -10.39 -1.00 -29.47
CA ASP A 315 -10.07 0.01 -30.49
C ASP A 315 -9.58 1.33 -29.88
N ASP A 316 -10.11 1.71 -28.72
CA ASP A 316 -9.81 2.97 -28.03
C ASP A 316 -8.89 2.79 -26.80
N VAL A 317 -8.37 1.58 -26.58
CA VAL A 317 -7.46 1.28 -25.47
C VAL A 317 -6.08 1.90 -25.74
N TYR A 318 -5.53 2.59 -24.74
CA TYR A 318 -4.22 3.21 -24.80
C TYR A 318 -3.23 2.49 -23.87
N PHE A 319 -2.75 1.33 -24.32
CA PHE A 319 -1.71 0.58 -23.61
C PHE A 319 -0.37 0.74 -24.31
N LYS A 320 0.61 1.29 -23.59
CA LYS A 320 1.90 1.64 -24.16
C LYS A 320 3.08 1.26 -23.28
N GLU A 321 4.21 1.00 -23.92
CA GLU A 321 5.49 0.75 -23.27
C GLU A 321 6.58 1.69 -23.81
N TYR A 322 7.57 2.04 -22.99
CA TYR A 322 8.71 2.85 -23.40
C TYR A 322 9.99 2.50 -22.63
N ASN A 323 11.07 2.15 -23.32
CA ASN A 323 12.40 1.97 -22.70
C ASN A 323 12.40 1.02 -21.48
N ASN A 324 11.56 0.00 -21.50
CA ASN A 324 11.56 -1.04 -20.47
C ASN A 324 12.74 -2.00 -20.69
N SER A 325 13.19 -2.62 -19.61
CA SER A 325 14.30 -3.57 -19.59
C SER A 325 13.93 -4.84 -18.82
N GLY A 326 14.83 -5.83 -18.78
CA GLY A 326 14.56 -7.10 -18.10
C GLY A 326 13.97 -8.17 -19.02
N PRO A 327 13.91 -9.42 -18.54
CA PRO A 327 13.54 -10.58 -19.37
C PRO A 327 12.08 -10.56 -19.87
N GLY A 328 11.16 -9.85 -19.22
CA GLY A 328 9.77 -9.67 -19.64
C GLY A 328 9.51 -8.51 -20.60
N ALA A 329 10.55 -7.71 -20.91
CA ALA A 329 10.40 -6.48 -21.72
C ALA A 329 10.44 -6.71 -23.24
N ALA A 330 10.59 -7.95 -23.73
CA ALA A 330 10.55 -8.22 -25.16
C ALA A 330 9.16 -7.92 -25.74
N THR A 331 9.10 -7.14 -26.83
CA THR A 331 7.84 -6.60 -27.36
C THR A 331 7.35 -7.26 -28.65
N ASP A 332 8.07 -8.26 -29.17
CA ASP A 332 7.83 -8.89 -30.48
C ASP A 332 6.51 -9.70 -30.56
N LYS A 333 5.91 -9.99 -29.40
CA LYS A 333 4.67 -10.76 -29.26
C LYS A 333 3.53 -10.01 -28.60
N ARG A 334 3.70 -8.71 -28.34
CA ARG A 334 2.70 -7.92 -27.62
C ARG A 334 1.35 -7.96 -28.34
N ALA A 335 0.28 -7.91 -27.54
CA ALA A 335 -1.07 -7.83 -28.05
C ALA A 335 -1.21 -6.68 -29.05
N ALA A 336 -1.91 -6.93 -30.16
CA ALA A 336 -1.95 -6.02 -31.31
C ALA A 336 -2.57 -4.64 -31.02
N PHE A 337 -3.39 -4.53 -29.96
CA PHE A 337 -4.00 -3.26 -29.53
C PHE A 337 -3.08 -2.43 -28.61
N SER A 338 -1.93 -2.97 -28.20
CA SER A 338 -0.89 -2.23 -27.46
C SER A 338 0.15 -1.61 -28.42
N GLY A 339 1.09 -0.81 -27.91
CA GLY A 339 2.19 -0.31 -28.73
C GLY A 339 3.35 0.30 -27.95
N GLN A 340 4.34 0.82 -28.68
CA GLN A 340 5.47 1.54 -28.09
C GLN A 340 5.26 3.05 -28.19
N LEU A 341 5.83 3.80 -27.25
CA LEU A 341 6.00 5.25 -27.39
C LEU A 341 7.35 5.59 -28.03
N ASP A 342 7.44 6.79 -28.61
CA ASP A 342 8.71 7.34 -29.10
C ASP A 342 9.46 8.15 -28.01
N ALA A 343 8.74 8.59 -26.98
CA ALA A 343 9.25 9.35 -25.83
C ALA A 343 8.45 8.95 -24.58
N PRO A 344 9.03 9.09 -23.36
CA PRO A 344 8.30 8.80 -22.14
C PRO A 344 7.18 9.83 -21.94
N VAL A 345 6.09 9.42 -21.30
CA VAL A 345 5.09 10.34 -20.75
C VAL A 345 5.77 11.19 -19.68
N ALA A 346 5.57 12.51 -19.73
CA ALA A 346 6.11 13.39 -18.72
C ALA A 346 5.23 13.36 -17.47
N ILE A 347 5.85 13.38 -16.29
CA ILE A 347 5.10 13.48 -15.02
C ILE A 347 4.19 14.70 -14.95
N THR A 348 4.50 15.77 -15.69
CA THR A 348 3.66 16.97 -15.84
C THR A 348 2.35 16.70 -16.56
N ASP A 349 2.29 15.69 -17.44
CA ASP A 349 1.06 15.32 -18.15
C ASP A 349 0.06 14.65 -17.19
N ILE A 350 0.55 14.00 -16.14
CA ILE A 350 -0.27 13.28 -15.15
C ILE A 350 -0.54 14.14 -13.91
N LEU A 351 0.49 14.79 -13.38
CA LEU A 351 0.41 15.54 -12.12
C LEU A 351 0.23 17.06 -12.31
N GLY A 352 0.34 17.55 -13.55
CA GLY A 352 0.27 18.97 -13.91
C GLY A 352 1.61 19.71 -13.84
N ASP A 353 1.75 20.79 -14.62
CA ASP A 353 3.02 21.54 -14.78
C ASP A 353 3.69 22.02 -13.48
N LYS A 354 2.91 22.18 -12.42
CA LYS A 354 3.37 22.75 -11.14
C LYS A 354 3.53 21.71 -10.04
N TYR A 355 3.36 20.42 -10.35
CA TYR A 355 3.30 19.34 -9.35
C TYR A 355 4.42 19.44 -8.30
N ALA A 356 5.67 19.70 -8.73
CA ALA A 356 6.84 19.79 -7.84
C ALA A 356 6.77 20.91 -6.78
N SER A 357 5.87 21.89 -6.94
CA SER A 357 5.64 22.97 -5.97
C SER A 357 4.35 22.80 -5.17
N GLU A 358 3.54 21.78 -5.49
CA GLU A 358 2.28 21.53 -4.81
C GLU A 358 2.51 20.75 -3.51
N TRP A 359 1.79 21.13 -2.46
CA TRP A 359 1.99 20.62 -1.10
C TRP A 359 1.94 19.09 -0.99
N TRP A 360 1.10 18.43 -1.79
CA TRP A 360 0.84 17.00 -1.71
C TRP A 360 1.93 16.15 -2.40
N VAL A 361 2.78 16.76 -3.23
CA VAL A 361 3.96 16.12 -3.83
C VAL A 361 5.15 16.27 -2.89
N ASP A 362 5.90 15.20 -2.71
CA ASP A 362 7.17 15.18 -2.03
C ASP A 362 8.26 14.80 -3.03
N THR A 363 9.02 15.79 -3.48
CA THR A 363 10.02 15.60 -4.53
C THR A 363 11.25 14.84 -4.07
N ASP A 364 11.44 14.63 -2.76
CA ASP A 364 12.55 13.81 -2.23
C ASP A 364 12.35 12.31 -2.53
N PHE A 365 11.14 11.93 -2.97
CA PHE A 365 10.79 10.58 -3.38
C PHE A 365 10.84 10.34 -4.89
N LEU A 366 11.08 11.37 -5.71
CA LEU A 366 11.10 11.27 -7.18
C LEU A 366 12.49 11.00 -7.75
#